data_AF-A0A160FB90-F1
#
_entry.id   AF-A0A160FB90-F1
#
_cell.length_a   1.000
_cell.length_b   1.000
_cell.length_c   1.000
_cell.angle_alpha   90.00
_cell.angle_beta   90.00
_cell.angle_gamma   90.00
#
_symmetry.space_group_name_H-M   'P 1'
#
loop_
_entity.id
_entity.type
_entity.pdbx_description
1 polymer ?
#
loop_
_entity_poly.entity_id
_entity_poly.type
_entity_poly.pdbx_seq_one_letter_code
_entity_poly.pdbx_strand_id
1 'polypeptide(L)'
;MRYETAKTIVLTVLVLTSILFTWGLWTYHPKYDVIQNGEYVQNVSVSNAQVDPSMIVRPSQILIHKNAAHYGLIEETEINKLFKNMKKWTFDDFENVSSTVSKESFLSFIHGRGKIEIIYPDEIPMNIYQTIFRIDDRGLDSIGFDTIIIPVEKHSSLTVYFVSTERRKIYKATAKDVPFEEINQLYEHTEKLPRYFAYNVSETKTLFLPEKEMTMDRLQYYTDELDTDKFKEALFSDPSFVKKDILTFGEEYTDGSRLMDVDFLQKLLLYVNPAAKYTIGPSSEESASLIQKSIDFVNEHGGWTDMYHFVQWDREERKVVFRLFVNNHPVFNNYGMSEIVQIWGAAEINKYQRPLFRLEIPDRTSVPVQLQSGRQVIQQLEKIKGFKKELLTEVTLGYELVKDQEREKVVVLEPDWFYLYNGTWKKFSDDDSDEMRGGNAVGLE
;
A
#
# COMPACT_ATOMS: atom_id res chain seq x y z
N MET A 1 -55.65 -60.63 41.58
CA MET A 1 -54.18 -60.76 41.40
C MET A 1 -53.76 -60.40 39.95
N ARG A 2 -54.22 -59.27 39.40
CA ARG A 2 -54.03 -58.93 37.97
C ARG A 2 -53.67 -57.47 37.67
N TYR A 3 -53.66 -56.59 38.67
CA TYR A 3 -53.35 -55.17 38.47
C TYR A 3 -51.89 -54.84 38.80
N GLU A 4 -51.40 -55.32 39.95
CA GLU A 4 -49.99 -55.17 40.33
C GLU A 4 -49.05 -55.86 39.34
N THR A 5 -49.39 -57.07 38.87
CA THR A 5 -48.59 -57.79 37.88
C THR A 5 -48.56 -57.04 36.53
N ALA A 6 -49.67 -56.40 36.13
CA ALA A 6 -49.73 -55.62 34.90
C ALA A 6 -48.90 -54.33 35.03
N LYS A 7 -48.93 -53.65 36.18
CA LYS A 7 -48.05 -52.51 36.46
C LYS A 7 -46.58 -52.90 36.41
N THR A 8 -46.21 -54.02 37.03
CA THR A 8 -44.83 -54.51 37.01
C THR A 8 -44.39 -54.84 35.59
N ILE A 9 -45.22 -55.51 34.79
CA ILE A 9 -44.90 -55.82 33.39
C ILE A 9 -44.72 -54.54 32.57
N VAL A 10 -45.64 -53.58 32.69
CA VAL A 10 -45.55 -52.29 31.96
C VAL A 10 -44.30 -51.52 32.39
N LEU A 11 -44.00 -51.48 33.69
CA LEU A 11 -42.82 -50.83 34.22
C LEU A 11 -41.54 -51.50 33.69
N THR A 12 -41.48 -52.83 33.71
CA THR A 12 -40.32 -53.58 33.18
C THR A 12 -40.11 -53.32 31.70
N VAL A 13 -41.19 -53.27 30.90
CA VAL A 13 -41.10 -52.92 29.47
C VAL A 13 -40.59 -51.49 29.29
N LEU A 14 -41.07 -50.53 30.08
CA LEU A 14 -40.62 -49.14 30.05
C LEU A 14 -39.14 -49.00 30.39
N VAL A 15 -38.68 -49.73 31.42
CA VAL A 15 -37.27 -49.75 31.82
C VAL A 15 -36.40 -50.36 30.73
N LEU A 16 -36.80 -51.49 30.15
CA LEU A 16 -36.05 -52.12 29.06
C LEU A 16 -36.01 -51.25 27.80
N THR A 17 -37.11 -50.56 27.48
CA THR A 17 -37.18 -49.63 26.35
C THR A 17 -36.29 -48.40 26.58
N SER A 18 -36.26 -47.89 27.81
CA SER A 18 -35.37 -46.79 28.20
C SER A 18 -33.89 -47.20 28.09
N ILE A 19 -33.53 -48.40 28.53
CA ILE A 19 -32.18 -48.95 28.40
C ILE A 19 -31.81 -49.12 26.92
N LEU A 20 -32.73 -49.62 26.08
CA LEU A 20 -32.52 -49.75 24.63
C LEU A 20 -32.31 -48.39 23.95
N PHE A 21 -33.13 -47.38 24.27
CA PHE A 21 -32.94 -46.04 23.74
C PHE A 21 -31.65 -45.39 24.25
N THR A 22 -31.32 -45.58 25.51
CA THR A 22 -30.08 -45.06 26.11
C THR A 22 -28.87 -45.71 25.45
N TRP A 23 -28.88 -47.02 25.25
CA TRP A 23 -27.83 -47.73 24.53
C TRP A 23 -27.75 -47.28 23.07
N GLY A 24 -28.90 -47.08 22.42
CA GLY A 24 -29.02 -46.52 21.08
C GLY A 24 -28.34 -45.15 20.99
N LEU A 25 -28.61 -44.22 21.92
CA LEU A 25 -27.95 -42.91 21.95
C LEU A 25 -26.45 -42.99 22.26
N TRP A 26 -26.03 -43.96 23.07
CA TRP A 26 -24.62 -44.14 23.44
C TRP A 26 -23.78 -44.81 22.35
N THR A 27 -24.40 -45.66 21.52
CA THR A 27 -23.76 -46.30 20.36
C THR A 27 -24.01 -45.57 19.05
N TYR A 28 -24.95 -44.63 19.02
CA TYR A 28 -25.15 -43.71 17.90
C TYR A 28 -23.96 -42.76 17.83
N HIS A 29 -22.98 -43.15 17.02
CA HIS A 29 -22.10 -42.20 16.38
C HIS A 29 -22.88 -41.64 15.21
N PRO A 30 -23.31 -40.37 15.23
CA PRO A 30 -23.74 -39.74 14.00
C PRO A 30 -22.55 -39.92 13.05
N LYS A 31 -22.78 -40.54 11.90
CA LYS A 31 -22.08 -40.05 10.72
C LYS A 31 -22.61 -38.63 10.57
N TYR A 32 -21.99 -37.71 11.30
CA TYR A 32 -21.67 -36.47 10.66
C TYR A 32 -21.02 -36.95 9.38
N ASP A 33 -21.74 -36.83 8.26
CA ASP A 33 -21.06 -36.23 7.13
C ASP A 33 -20.34 -35.08 7.81
N VAL A 34 -19.01 -35.22 7.92
CA VAL A 34 -18.17 -34.06 8.05
C VAL A 34 -18.88 -33.12 7.09
N ILE A 35 -19.45 -32.02 7.60
CA ILE A 35 -19.70 -30.88 6.74
C ILE A 35 -18.32 -30.79 6.13
N GLN A 36 -18.14 -31.30 4.90
CA GLN A 36 -16.87 -31.29 4.23
C GLN A 36 -16.57 -29.83 4.35
N ASN A 37 -15.61 -29.47 5.21
CA ASN A 37 -15.33 -28.09 5.55
C ASN A 37 -15.33 -27.41 4.21
N GLY A 38 -16.38 -26.60 3.94
CA GLY A 38 -16.92 -26.41 2.59
C GLY A 38 -15.74 -26.31 1.68
N GLU A 39 -15.57 -27.29 0.76
CA GLU A 39 -14.35 -27.50 -0.04
C GLU A 39 -13.63 -26.17 -0.08
N TYR A 40 -12.57 -26.00 0.75
CA TYR A 40 -11.89 -24.72 0.87
C TYR A 40 -11.75 -24.23 -0.55
N VAL A 41 -12.51 -23.19 -0.90
CA VAL A 41 -12.64 -22.74 -2.30
C VAL A 41 -11.20 -22.67 -2.76
N GLN A 42 -10.84 -23.59 -3.64
CA GLN A 42 -9.46 -23.88 -3.95
C GLN A 42 -8.87 -22.56 -4.38
N ASN A 43 -8.06 -21.91 -3.52
CA ASN A 43 -7.70 -20.49 -3.68
C ASN A 43 -7.39 -20.24 -5.15
N VAL A 44 -8.35 -19.64 -5.87
CA VAL A 44 -8.22 -19.44 -7.31
C VAL A 44 -7.28 -18.27 -7.43
N SER A 45 -6.00 -18.62 -7.46
CA SER A 45 -4.91 -17.69 -7.40
C SER A 45 -4.83 -16.97 -8.75
N VAL A 46 -5.00 -15.65 -8.71
CA VAL A 46 -4.72 -14.77 -9.85
C VAL A 46 -3.20 -14.81 -10.15
N SER A 47 -2.37 -14.94 -9.12
CA SER A 47 -0.90 -15.14 -9.15
C SER A 47 -0.40 -15.95 -7.94
N ASN A 48 0.52 -16.90 -8.16
CA ASN A 48 0.95 -17.92 -7.19
C ASN A 48 1.78 -17.44 -5.98
N ALA A 49 1.77 -16.15 -5.63
CA ALA A 49 2.61 -15.62 -4.55
C ALA A 49 1.84 -14.70 -3.59
N GLN A 50 1.87 -15.04 -2.30
CA GLN A 50 1.63 -14.07 -1.24
C GLN A 50 2.85 -13.16 -1.14
N VAL A 51 2.61 -11.84 -1.12
CA VAL A 51 3.66 -10.84 -1.02
C VAL A 51 3.79 -10.39 0.43
N ASP A 52 5.03 -10.41 0.92
CA ASP A 52 5.38 -9.94 2.26
C ASP A 52 5.02 -8.44 2.40
N PRO A 53 4.35 -8.01 3.50
CA PRO A 53 3.95 -6.61 3.68
C PRO A 53 5.08 -5.59 3.54
N SER A 54 6.32 -5.96 3.85
CA SER A 54 7.50 -5.09 3.69
C SER A 54 7.93 -4.86 2.24
N MET A 55 7.42 -5.67 1.30
CA MET A 55 7.57 -5.43 -0.13
C MET A 55 6.54 -4.41 -0.62
N ILE A 56 5.41 -4.27 0.07
CA ILE A 56 4.33 -3.35 -0.27
C ILE A 56 4.51 -2.00 0.44
N VAL A 57 4.77 -2.01 1.74
CA VAL A 57 4.96 -0.80 2.55
C VAL A 57 6.44 -0.45 2.57
N ARG A 58 6.83 0.41 1.63
CA ARG A 58 8.21 0.86 1.42
C ARG A 58 8.33 2.38 1.56
N PRO A 59 9.52 2.90 1.90
CA PRO A 59 9.73 4.33 1.85
C PRO A 59 9.61 4.85 0.42
N SER A 60 9.13 6.07 0.28
CA SER A 60 9.20 6.82 -0.98
C SER A 60 10.57 7.43 -1.21
N GLN A 61 11.32 7.72 -0.13
CA GLN A 61 12.63 8.36 -0.23
C GLN A 61 13.54 7.98 0.94
N ILE A 62 14.84 7.87 0.67
CA ILE A 62 15.88 7.73 1.70
C ILE A 62 16.94 8.80 1.46
N LEU A 63 17.18 9.62 2.48
CA LEU A 63 18.13 10.72 2.44
C LEU A 63 19.24 10.50 3.45
N ILE A 64 20.45 10.91 3.06
CA ILE A 64 21.60 10.91 3.96
C ILE A 64 22.08 12.35 4.09
N HIS A 65 22.12 12.85 5.33
CA HIS A 65 22.49 14.21 5.66
C HIS A 65 23.92 14.26 6.17
N LYS A 66 24.86 14.71 5.32
CA LYS A 66 26.30 14.76 5.61
C LYS A 66 26.85 16.15 5.31
N ASN A 67 27.55 16.76 6.27
CA ASN A 67 28.24 18.05 6.10
C ASN A 67 27.37 19.16 5.48
N ALA A 68 26.11 19.27 5.93
CA ALA A 68 25.08 20.21 5.43
C ALA A 68 24.61 19.99 3.98
N ALA A 69 24.98 18.87 3.35
CA ALA A 69 24.42 18.41 2.09
C ALA A 69 23.46 17.22 2.33
N HIS A 70 22.51 17.07 1.41
CA HIS A 70 21.53 16.00 1.39
C HIS A 70 21.80 15.13 0.16
N TYR A 71 21.80 13.81 0.34
CA TYR A 71 22.09 12.86 -0.71
C TYR A 71 20.98 11.82 -0.77
N GLY A 72 20.46 11.52 -1.96
CA GLY A 72 19.40 10.54 -2.13
C GLY A 72 19.96 9.15 -2.40
N LEU A 73 19.52 8.16 -1.65
CA LEU A 73 19.80 6.76 -1.94
C LEU A 73 18.72 6.24 -2.91
N ILE A 74 19.08 6.12 -4.19
CA ILE A 74 18.15 5.75 -5.28
C ILE A 74 18.36 4.33 -5.81
N GLU A 75 19.54 3.74 -5.55
CA GLU A 75 19.88 2.40 -6.05
C GLU A 75 19.10 1.32 -5.31
N GLU A 76 18.27 0.57 -6.04
CA GLU A 76 17.39 -0.45 -5.46
C GLU A 76 18.15 -1.52 -4.67
N THR A 77 19.35 -1.89 -5.13
CA THR A 77 20.22 -2.86 -4.46
C THR A 77 20.64 -2.40 -3.07
N GLU A 78 21.01 -1.12 -2.92
CA GLU A 78 21.42 -0.56 -1.64
C GLU A 78 20.22 -0.32 -0.72
N ILE A 79 19.08 0.13 -1.27
CA ILE A 79 17.82 0.24 -0.52
C ILE A 79 17.40 -1.14 0.03
N ASN A 80 17.36 -2.17 -0.82
CA ASN A 80 17.00 -3.52 -0.44
C ASN A 80 17.97 -4.08 0.62
N LYS A 81 19.27 -3.80 0.50
CA LYS A 81 20.29 -4.19 1.48
C LYS A 81 20.03 -3.53 2.84
N LEU A 82 19.79 -2.21 2.87
CA LEU A 82 19.46 -1.47 4.08
C LEU A 82 18.25 -2.08 4.79
N PHE A 83 17.13 -2.28 4.09
CA PHE A 83 15.93 -2.85 4.69
C PHE A 83 16.09 -4.30 5.14
N LYS A 84 16.76 -5.13 4.35
CA LYS A 84 17.06 -6.51 4.73
C LYS A 84 17.83 -6.58 6.05
N ASN A 85 18.67 -5.59 6.32
CA ASN A 85 19.39 -5.49 7.58
C ASN A 85 18.53 -4.90 8.70
N MET A 86 17.78 -3.83 8.45
CA MET A 86 16.89 -3.22 9.44
C MET A 86 15.83 -4.19 9.98
N LYS A 87 15.32 -5.12 9.15
CA LYS A 87 14.40 -6.19 9.58
C LYS A 87 14.96 -7.10 10.67
N LYS A 88 16.29 -7.16 10.83
CA LYS A 88 16.96 -7.97 11.86
C LYS A 88 17.07 -7.23 13.18
N TRP A 89 16.95 -5.90 13.18
CA TRP A 89 17.08 -5.08 14.39
C TRP A 89 15.89 -5.32 15.29
N THR A 90 16.12 -5.20 16.59
CA THR A 90 15.06 -5.19 17.59
C THR A 90 14.92 -3.77 18.11
N PHE A 91 13.72 -3.19 18.00
CA PHE A 91 13.38 -1.88 18.53
C PHE A 91 12.57 -2.04 19.81
N ASP A 92 13.01 -1.39 20.88
CA ASP A 92 12.32 -1.37 22.18
C ASP A 92 12.45 0.00 22.87
N ASP A 93 11.87 0.13 24.06
CA ASP A 93 11.96 1.33 24.91
C ASP A 93 11.50 2.60 24.19
N PHE A 94 10.29 2.56 23.62
CA PHE A 94 9.70 3.70 22.93
C PHE A 94 9.29 4.77 23.93
N GLU A 95 9.85 5.96 23.78
CA GLU A 95 9.53 7.11 24.62
C GLU A 95 9.14 8.31 23.77
N ASN A 96 8.01 8.94 24.12
CA ASN A 96 7.59 10.18 23.49
C ASN A 96 8.48 11.34 23.96
N VAL A 97 9.31 11.85 23.06
CA VAL A 97 10.23 12.96 23.30
C VAL A 97 9.81 14.24 22.57
N SER A 98 8.56 14.32 22.11
CA SER A 98 8.05 15.46 21.33
C SER A 98 8.21 16.80 22.06
N SER A 99 8.13 16.81 23.40
CA SER A 99 8.30 18.01 24.22
C SER A 99 9.75 18.53 24.28
N THR A 100 10.73 17.70 23.89
CA THR A 100 12.15 18.07 23.93
C THR A 100 12.59 18.87 22.70
N VAL A 101 11.78 18.86 21.63
CA VAL A 101 12.04 19.56 20.38
C VAL A 101 11.04 20.70 20.23
N SER A 102 11.55 21.93 20.10
CA SER A 102 10.70 23.10 19.92
C SER A 102 10.08 23.12 18.52
N LYS A 103 9.01 23.91 18.36
CA LYS A 103 8.35 24.06 17.05
C LYS A 103 9.30 24.59 15.98
N GLU A 104 10.18 25.50 16.35
CA GLU A 104 11.14 26.19 15.48
C GLU A 104 12.33 25.29 15.10
N SER A 105 12.68 24.33 15.98
CA SER A 105 13.78 23.40 15.75
C SER A 105 13.36 22.10 15.08
N PHE A 106 12.05 21.88 14.87
CA PHE A 106 11.51 20.62 14.36
C PHE A 106 12.13 20.14 13.03
N LEU A 107 12.11 20.98 11.99
CA LEU A 107 12.73 20.63 10.70
C LEU A 107 14.24 20.41 10.81
N SER A 108 14.93 21.22 11.63
CA SER A 108 16.37 21.06 11.86
C SER A 108 16.70 19.78 12.64
N PHE A 109 15.77 19.30 13.47
CA PHE A 109 15.88 18.02 14.14
C PHE A 109 15.76 16.89 13.11
N ILE A 110 14.81 16.94 12.18
CA ILE A 110 14.65 15.87 11.17
C ILE A 110 15.84 15.86 10.21
N HIS A 111 16.05 16.98 9.50
CA HIS A 111 17.00 17.08 8.38
C HIS A 111 18.43 17.46 8.82
N GLY A 112 18.72 17.33 10.12
CA GLY A 112 20.00 17.68 10.70
C GLY A 112 21.14 16.79 10.18
N ARG A 113 22.37 17.30 10.28
CA ARG A 113 23.58 16.55 9.89
C ARG A 113 23.75 15.24 10.68
N GLY A 114 24.44 14.27 10.07
CA GLY A 114 24.79 13.01 10.72
C GLY A 114 23.61 12.07 10.84
N LYS A 115 22.72 12.06 9.84
CA LYS A 115 21.46 11.31 9.90
C LYS A 115 21.16 10.63 8.57
N ILE A 116 20.55 9.46 8.67
CA ILE A 116 19.83 8.81 7.58
C ILE A 116 18.35 9.00 7.87
N GLU A 117 17.62 9.59 6.94
CA GLU A 117 16.19 9.86 7.00
C GLU A 117 15.49 8.92 6.00
N ILE A 118 14.53 8.14 6.49
CA ILE A 118 13.73 7.20 5.71
C ILE A 118 12.30 7.72 5.74
N ILE A 119 11.78 8.13 4.58
CA ILE A 119 10.50 8.82 4.43
C ILE A 119 9.51 7.88 3.75
N TYR A 120 8.35 7.69 4.37
CA TYR A 120 7.23 6.94 3.84
C TYR A 120 6.23 7.87 3.13
N PRO A 121 5.46 7.35 2.15
CA PRO A 121 4.51 8.17 1.39
C PRO A 121 3.32 8.68 2.23
N ASP A 122 3.04 8.04 3.37
CA ASP A 122 1.96 8.43 4.29
C ASP A 122 2.31 8.01 5.74
N GLU A 123 1.49 8.44 6.71
CA GLU A 123 1.63 8.09 8.12
C GLU A 123 1.27 6.60 8.35
N ILE A 124 2.30 5.77 8.52
CA ILE A 124 2.17 4.33 8.69
C ILE A 124 1.83 4.00 10.16
N PRO A 125 0.72 3.32 10.46
CA PRO A 125 0.39 2.89 11.83
C PRO A 125 1.45 1.94 12.43
N MET A 126 1.64 2.00 13.76
CA MET A 126 2.65 1.21 14.46
C MET A 126 2.54 -0.31 14.24
N ASN A 127 1.32 -0.84 14.15
CA ASN A 127 1.13 -2.27 13.93
C ASN A 127 1.61 -2.76 12.54
N ILE A 128 1.63 -1.88 11.53
CA ILE A 128 2.26 -2.17 10.24
C ILE A 128 3.78 -2.23 10.42
N TYR A 129 4.36 -1.30 11.18
CA TYR A 129 5.79 -1.39 11.54
C TYR A 129 6.12 -2.66 12.33
N GLN A 130 5.26 -3.08 13.26
CA GLN A 130 5.40 -4.36 14.01
C GLN A 130 5.32 -5.60 13.10
N THR A 131 4.66 -5.49 11.94
CA THR A 131 4.59 -6.57 10.93
C THR A 131 5.88 -6.64 10.10
N ILE A 132 6.58 -5.51 9.93
CA ILE A 132 7.78 -5.38 9.09
C ILE A 132 9.08 -5.53 9.90
N PHE A 133 9.11 -4.97 11.11
CA PHE A 133 10.27 -4.90 12.00
C PHE A 133 9.98 -5.61 13.32
N ARG A 134 11.05 -6.03 14.02
CA ARG A 134 10.90 -6.60 15.36
C ARG A 134 10.78 -5.46 16.37
N ILE A 135 9.56 -5.21 16.82
CA ILE A 135 9.25 -4.18 17.81
C ILE A 135 8.76 -4.88 19.09
N ASP A 136 9.51 -4.76 20.19
CA ASP A 136 9.21 -5.38 21.48
C ASP A 136 8.77 -4.31 22.50
N ASP A 137 7.63 -3.68 22.21
CA ASP A 137 7.02 -2.68 23.08
C ASP A 137 5.49 -2.69 22.94
N ARG A 138 4.78 -2.15 23.94
CA ARG A 138 3.31 -2.20 24.03
C ARG A 138 2.71 -0.80 24.13
N GLY A 139 1.43 -0.68 23.75
CA GLY A 139 0.67 0.57 23.92
C GLY A 139 0.96 1.64 22.86
N LEU A 140 1.52 1.24 21.71
CA LEU A 140 1.84 2.14 20.60
C LEU A 140 0.82 2.06 19.44
N ASP A 141 -0.21 1.22 19.58
CA ASP A 141 -1.12 0.82 18.49
C ASP A 141 -1.96 1.97 17.90
N SER A 142 -2.08 3.07 18.63
CA SER A 142 -2.84 4.26 18.19
C SER A 142 -1.98 5.32 17.49
N ILE A 143 -0.68 5.07 17.33
CA ILE A 143 0.29 6.03 16.80
C ILE A 143 0.72 5.56 15.39
N GLY A 144 0.95 6.51 14.50
CA GLY A 144 1.58 6.26 13.21
C GLY A 144 2.75 7.20 12.98
N PHE A 145 3.60 6.85 12.01
CA PHE A 145 4.82 7.58 11.68
C PHE A 145 5.04 7.56 10.17
N ASP A 146 5.44 8.70 9.62
CA ASP A 146 5.80 8.85 8.21
C ASP A 146 7.33 8.84 8.00
N THR A 147 8.11 8.99 9.07
CA THR A 147 9.57 9.15 8.96
C THR A 147 10.31 8.36 10.04
N ILE A 148 11.36 7.64 9.64
CA ILE A 148 12.34 7.01 10.53
C ILE A 148 13.68 7.74 10.38
N ILE A 149 14.26 8.17 11.49
CA ILE A 149 15.55 8.86 11.54
C ILE A 149 16.56 7.98 12.27
N ILE A 150 17.66 7.69 11.60
CA ILE A 150 18.80 6.96 12.13
C ILE A 150 19.99 7.92 12.26
N PRO A 151 20.31 8.41 13.47
CA PRO A 151 21.54 9.13 13.73
C PRO A 151 22.75 8.24 13.48
N VAL A 152 23.76 8.76 12.80
CA VAL A 152 25.02 8.04 12.56
C VAL A 152 25.97 8.35 13.72
N GLU A 153 25.81 7.62 14.82
CA GLU A 153 26.64 7.71 16.03
C GLU A 153 27.57 6.50 16.18
N LYS A 154 28.75 6.70 16.78
CA LYS A 154 29.79 5.66 16.97
C LYS A 154 29.63 4.93 18.33
N HIS A 155 28.43 4.52 18.69
CA HIS A 155 28.14 3.88 19.98
C HIS A 155 27.56 2.45 19.81
N SER A 156 27.58 1.65 20.88
CA SER A 156 27.16 0.23 20.85
C SER A 156 25.65 0.00 20.86
N SER A 157 24.86 1.02 21.20
CA SER A 157 23.40 1.04 21.15
C SER A 157 22.97 2.28 20.37
N LEU A 158 22.03 2.11 19.44
CA LEU A 158 21.60 3.17 18.54
C LEU A 158 20.23 3.69 18.98
N THR A 159 20.10 5.00 19.19
CA THR A 159 18.78 5.63 19.35
C THR A 159 18.22 5.98 17.98
N VAL A 160 17.10 5.37 17.62
CA VAL A 160 16.36 5.65 16.38
C VAL A 160 15.13 6.49 16.72
N TYR A 161 14.72 7.38 15.83
CA TYR A 161 13.51 8.18 16.03
C TYR A 161 12.45 7.82 15.00
N PHE A 162 11.22 7.62 15.47
CA PHE A 162 10.02 7.51 14.66
C PHE A 162 9.25 8.82 14.77
N VAL A 163 8.92 9.42 13.63
CA VAL A 163 8.36 10.77 13.55
C VAL A 163 7.04 10.77 12.76
N SER A 164 6.03 11.43 13.33
CA SER A 164 4.82 11.86 12.62
C SER A 164 4.99 13.35 12.36
N THR A 165 5.27 13.67 11.10
CA THR A 165 5.72 15.00 10.68
C THR A 165 4.61 16.02 10.80
N GLU A 166 3.40 15.66 10.37
CA GLU A 166 2.22 16.52 10.45
C GLU A 166 1.83 16.82 11.90
N ARG A 167 1.85 15.81 12.77
CA ARG A 167 1.45 15.95 14.18
C ARG A 167 2.58 16.42 15.11
N ARG A 168 3.78 16.63 14.55
CA ARG A 168 5.03 16.93 15.28
C ARG A 168 5.27 15.98 16.47
N LYS A 169 4.99 14.69 16.27
CA LYS A 169 5.25 13.67 17.30
C LYS A 169 6.57 12.98 17.01
N ILE A 170 7.41 12.87 18.04
CA ILE A 170 8.72 12.24 17.98
C ILE A 170 8.78 11.19 19.08
N TYR A 171 9.02 9.95 18.68
CA TYR A 171 9.26 8.83 19.58
C TYR A 171 10.69 8.37 19.37
N LYS A 172 11.49 8.33 20.43
CA LYS A 172 12.79 7.65 20.39
C LYS A 172 12.56 6.17 20.69
N ALA A 173 13.37 5.31 20.11
CA ALA A 173 13.44 3.89 20.40
C ALA A 173 14.90 3.47 20.48
N THR A 174 15.19 2.46 21.28
CA THR A 174 16.50 1.82 21.33
C THR A 174 16.54 0.70 20.29
N ALA A 175 17.50 0.76 19.36
CA ALA A 175 17.74 -0.28 18.37
C ALA A 175 18.91 -1.17 18.79
N LYS A 176 18.66 -2.49 18.84
CA LYS A 176 19.60 -3.56 19.14
C LYS A 176 19.90 -4.40 17.90
N ASP A 177 20.97 -5.19 17.96
CA ASP A 177 21.44 -6.06 16.86
C ASP A 177 21.76 -5.29 15.56
N VAL A 178 22.20 -4.05 15.73
CA VAL A 178 22.50 -3.13 14.63
C VAL A 178 23.89 -3.44 14.05
N PRO A 179 24.02 -3.74 12.74
CA PRO A 179 25.31 -3.86 12.09
C PRO A 179 25.88 -2.47 11.80
N PHE A 180 26.46 -1.83 12.82
CA PHE A 180 26.98 -0.46 12.74
C PHE A 180 27.96 -0.24 11.59
N GLU A 181 28.77 -1.25 11.26
CA GLU A 181 29.72 -1.18 10.14
C GLU A 181 29.01 -0.91 8.81
N GLU A 182 27.86 -1.52 8.55
CA GLU A 182 27.13 -1.34 7.30
C GLU A 182 26.50 0.06 7.19
N ILE A 183 25.96 0.58 8.30
CA ILE A 183 25.42 1.95 8.37
C ILE A 183 26.54 2.98 8.14
N ASN A 184 27.67 2.78 8.83
CA ASN A 184 28.83 3.66 8.70
C ASN A 184 29.40 3.61 7.28
N GLN A 185 29.49 2.43 6.66
CA GLN A 185 29.93 2.30 5.27
C GLN A 185 29.01 3.04 4.30
N LEU A 186 27.70 2.90 4.45
CA LEU A 186 26.72 3.65 3.64
C LEU A 186 26.92 5.16 3.81
N TYR A 187 27.06 5.63 5.05
CA TYR A 187 27.27 7.05 5.37
C TYR A 187 28.63 7.59 4.86
N GLU A 188 29.68 6.77 4.88
CA GLU A 188 31.00 7.20 4.41
C GLU A 188 31.06 7.35 2.88
N HIS A 189 30.41 6.43 2.15
CA HIS A 189 30.40 6.44 0.68
C HIS A 189 29.31 7.35 0.06
N THR A 190 28.53 8.04 0.89
CA THR A 190 27.39 8.87 0.49
C THR A 190 27.72 9.95 -0.55
N GLU A 191 28.95 10.48 -0.58
CA GLU A 191 29.33 11.57 -1.50
C GLU A 191 29.30 11.18 -2.98
N LYS A 192 29.19 9.87 -3.29
CA LYS A 192 28.98 9.35 -4.65
C LYS A 192 27.52 9.41 -5.11
N LEU A 193 26.58 9.55 -4.17
CA LEU A 193 25.16 9.58 -4.45
C LEU A 193 24.74 10.94 -5.02
N PRO A 194 23.62 11.02 -5.76
CA PRO A 194 23.10 12.29 -6.24
C PRO A 194 22.77 13.24 -5.08
N ARG A 195 23.12 14.52 -5.27
CA ARG A 195 22.79 15.57 -4.30
C ARG A 195 21.36 16.06 -4.48
N TYR A 196 20.73 16.34 -3.35
CA TYR A 196 19.38 16.86 -3.25
C TYR A 196 19.38 18.22 -2.54
N PHE A 197 18.48 19.11 -2.93
CA PHE A 197 18.25 20.37 -2.22
C PHE A 197 16.93 20.32 -1.46
N ALA A 198 16.91 21.02 -0.32
CA ALA A 198 15.72 21.23 0.49
C ALA A 198 14.84 22.34 -0.10
N TYR A 199 13.54 22.09 -0.21
CA TYR A 199 12.51 23.06 -0.54
C TYR A 199 11.41 23.03 0.52
N ASN A 200 11.40 24.03 1.40
CA ASN A 200 10.43 24.10 2.50
C ASN A 200 9.07 24.54 1.96
N VAL A 201 8.04 23.71 2.15
CA VAL A 201 6.65 24.00 1.76
C VAL A 201 5.80 24.43 2.95
N SER A 202 6.20 24.10 4.17
CA SER A 202 5.57 24.56 5.42
C SER A 202 6.57 24.55 6.59
N GLU A 203 6.11 24.91 7.79
CA GLU A 203 6.92 24.80 9.02
C GLU A 203 7.23 23.35 9.43
N THR A 204 6.51 22.37 8.88
CA THR A 204 6.69 20.95 9.21
C THR A 204 7.15 20.13 8.03
N LYS A 205 7.15 20.66 6.81
CA LYS A 205 7.40 19.87 5.61
C LYS A 205 8.42 20.50 4.68
N THR A 206 9.40 19.67 4.31
CA THR A 206 10.47 19.96 3.35
C THR A 206 10.41 18.90 2.26
N LEU A 207 10.46 19.33 1.00
CA LEU A 207 10.64 18.42 -0.14
C LEU A 207 12.11 18.38 -0.51
N PHE A 208 12.63 17.19 -0.81
CA PHE A 208 14.00 17.01 -1.27
C PHE A 208 14.00 16.55 -2.72
N LEU A 209 14.65 17.35 -3.56
CA LEU A 209 14.68 17.10 -5.00
C LEU A 209 16.12 17.11 -5.54
N PRO A 210 16.44 16.33 -6.59
CA PRO A 210 17.75 16.30 -7.21
C PRO A 210 18.20 17.71 -7.63
N GLU A 211 19.44 18.07 -7.28
CA GLU A 211 20.02 19.37 -7.65
C GLU A 211 20.34 19.48 -9.13
N LYS A 212 20.57 18.34 -9.79
CA LYS A 212 20.97 18.22 -11.19
C LYS A 212 19.90 17.46 -11.96
N GLU A 213 20.00 17.55 -13.28
CA GLU A 213 19.22 16.76 -14.22
C GLU A 213 19.45 15.26 -13.96
N MET A 214 18.39 14.49 -14.13
CA MET A 214 18.37 13.03 -13.95
C MET A 214 18.13 12.36 -15.28
N THR A 215 18.65 11.15 -15.47
CA THR A 215 18.38 10.35 -16.66
C THR A 215 17.56 9.14 -16.27
N MET A 216 16.44 8.96 -16.96
CA MET A 216 15.55 7.80 -16.80
C MET A 216 15.28 7.20 -18.17
N ASP A 217 15.16 5.89 -18.19
CA ASP A 217 14.97 5.14 -19.43
C ASP A 217 13.49 5.10 -19.79
N ARG A 218 13.12 5.51 -21.00
CA ARG A 218 11.80 5.22 -21.55
C ARG A 218 11.70 3.72 -21.81
N LEU A 219 10.70 3.09 -21.21
CA LEU A 219 10.50 1.65 -21.25
C LEU A 219 9.28 1.30 -22.08
N GLN A 220 9.31 0.12 -22.69
CA GLN A 220 8.17 -0.45 -23.38
C GLN A 220 7.97 -1.87 -22.87
N TYR A 221 6.72 -2.27 -22.66
CA TYR A 221 6.36 -3.59 -22.17
C TYR A 221 5.27 -4.21 -23.03
N TYR A 222 5.37 -5.52 -23.24
CA TYR A 222 4.22 -6.32 -23.62
C TYR A 222 3.38 -6.62 -22.37
N THR A 223 2.07 -6.49 -22.50
CA THR A 223 1.11 -6.77 -21.43
C THR A 223 0.43 -8.10 -21.63
N ASP A 224 0.26 -8.84 -20.53
CA ASP A 224 -0.59 -10.03 -20.48
C ASP A 224 -1.91 -9.69 -19.78
N GLU A 225 -3.02 -10.13 -20.35
CA GLU A 225 -4.35 -9.84 -19.83
C GLU A 225 -4.72 -10.84 -18.74
N LEU A 226 -5.41 -10.34 -17.70
CA LEU A 226 -5.80 -11.18 -16.58
C LEU A 226 -7.17 -11.80 -16.83
N ASP A 227 -7.30 -13.07 -16.45
CA ASP A 227 -8.54 -13.83 -16.56
C ASP A 227 -9.61 -13.29 -15.61
N THR A 228 -10.68 -12.74 -16.17
CA THR A 228 -11.82 -12.14 -15.45
C THR A 228 -12.58 -13.18 -14.63
N ASP A 229 -12.63 -14.44 -15.09
CA ASP A 229 -13.33 -15.50 -14.37
C ASP A 229 -12.60 -15.84 -13.07
N LYS A 230 -11.26 -15.73 -13.00
CA LYS A 230 -10.53 -15.89 -11.73
C LYS A 230 -10.91 -14.83 -10.70
N PHE A 231 -11.14 -13.59 -11.12
CA PHE A 231 -11.60 -12.54 -10.22
C PHE A 231 -13.04 -12.77 -9.77
N LYS A 232 -13.91 -13.28 -10.64
CA LYS A 232 -15.24 -13.73 -10.25
C LYS A 232 -15.17 -14.79 -9.14
N GLU A 233 -14.31 -15.81 -9.32
CA GLU A 233 -14.11 -16.85 -8.31
C GLU A 233 -13.54 -16.29 -6.98
N ALA A 234 -12.70 -15.25 -7.05
CA ALA A 234 -12.05 -14.66 -5.89
C ALA A 234 -12.90 -13.64 -5.11
N LEU A 235 -13.72 -12.84 -5.80
CA LEU A 235 -14.37 -11.66 -5.22
C LEU A 235 -15.83 -11.90 -4.82
N PHE A 236 -16.47 -12.95 -5.33
CA PHE A 236 -17.83 -13.31 -4.96
C PHE A 236 -17.84 -14.44 -3.93
N SER A 237 -18.69 -14.32 -2.92
CA SER A 237 -18.78 -15.31 -1.84
C SER A 237 -19.26 -16.68 -2.31
N ASP A 238 -20.10 -16.72 -3.34
CA ASP A 238 -20.54 -17.95 -4.01
C ASP A 238 -20.55 -17.71 -5.53
N PRO A 239 -19.44 -18.03 -6.22
CA PRO A 239 -19.30 -17.80 -7.66
C PRO A 239 -20.29 -18.58 -8.53
N SER A 240 -20.93 -19.63 -8.00
CA SER A 240 -21.86 -20.49 -8.76
C SER A 240 -23.19 -19.81 -9.10
N PHE A 241 -23.58 -18.80 -8.31
CA PHE A 241 -24.78 -17.99 -8.55
C PHE A 241 -24.51 -16.70 -9.33
N VAL A 242 -23.24 -16.43 -9.68
CA VAL A 242 -22.86 -15.22 -10.41
C VAL A 242 -23.24 -15.37 -11.88
N LYS A 243 -24.05 -14.43 -12.36
CA LYS A 243 -24.37 -14.30 -13.78
C LYS A 243 -23.31 -13.46 -14.46
N LYS A 244 -22.99 -13.82 -15.71
CA LYS A 244 -22.06 -13.10 -16.59
C LYS A 244 -22.83 -12.59 -17.79
N ASP A 245 -22.79 -11.28 -18.00
CA ASP A 245 -23.29 -10.61 -19.20
C ASP A 245 -22.12 -10.08 -20.02
N ILE A 246 -22.12 -10.37 -21.33
CA ILE A 246 -21.05 -9.96 -22.25
C ILE A 246 -21.50 -8.67 -22.95
N LEU A 247 -20.70 -7.62 -22.82
CA LEU A 247 -20.92 -6.30 -23.44
C LEU A 247 -20.01 -6.12 -24.64
N THR A 248 -20.23 -5.06 -25.44
CA THR A 248 -19.42 -4.77 -26.63
C THR A 248 -17.95 -4.55 -26.31
N PHE A 249 -17.64 -3.92 -25.17
CA PHE A 249 -16.28 -3.55 -24.75
C PHE A 249 -15.99 -3.97 -23.30
N GLY A 250 -16.65 -5.00 -22.81
CA GLY A 250 -16.54 -5.38 -21.40
C GLY A 250 -17.37 -6.59 -21.01
N GLU A 251 -17.32 -6.90 -19.73
CA GLU A 251 -18.09 -7.98 -19.10
C GLU A 251 -18.66 -7.49 -17.78
N GLU A 252 -19.89 -7.89 -17.48
CA GLU A 252 -20.54 -7.60 -16.20
C GLU A 252 -20.82 -8.91 -15.47
N TYR A 253 -20.48 -8.95 -14.18
CA TYR A 253 -20.73 -10.08 -13.31
C TYR A 253 -21.55 -9.65 -12.10
N THR A 254 -22.61 -10.38 -11.77
CA THR A 254 -23.46 -10.05 -10.63
C THR A 254 -24.13 -11.26 -9.97
N ASP A 255 -24.22 -11.24 -8.64
CA ASP A 255 -25.05 -12.14 -7.83
C ASP A 255 -26.42 -11.51 -7.45
N GLY A 256 -26.73 -10.35 -8.04
CA GLY A 256 -27.92 -9.53 -7.72
C GLY A 256 -27.73 -8.54 -6.57
N SER A 257 -26.66 -8.69 -5.77
CA SER A 257 -26.34 -7.80 -4.65
C SER A 257 -25.00 -7.07 -4.82
N ARG A 258 -24.06 -7.69 -5.54
CA ARG A 258 -22.73 -7.19 -5.84
C ARG A 258 -22.54 -7.12 -7.36
N LEU A 259 -21.63 -6.26 -7.78
CA LEU A 259 -21.31 -6.03 -9.18
C LEU A 259 -19.80 -6.11 -9.37
N MET A 260 -19.35 -6.80 -10.41
CA MET A 260 -18.01 -6.68 -10.95
C MET A 260 -18.11 -6.31 -12.43
N ASP A 261 -17.68 -5.10 -12.74
CA ASP A 261 -17.65 -4.52 -14.08
C ASP A 261 -16.21 -4.60 -14.61
N VAL A 262 -16.07 -5.03 -15.87
CA VAL A 262 -14.79 -5.15 -16.55
C VAL A 262 -14.83 -4.29 -17.81
N ASP A 263 -13.96 -3.30 -17.87
CA ASP A 263 -13.79 -2.42 -19.02
C ASP A 263 -12.55 -2.84 -19.81
N PHE A 264 -12.75 -3.44 -20.99
CA PHE A 264 -11.63 -3.86 -21.86
C PHE A 264 -10.97 -2.71 -22.59
N LEU A 265 -11.65 -1.56 -22.75
CA LEU A 265 -11.06 -0.38 -23.36
C LEU A 265 -10.10 0.28 -22.37
N GLN A 266 -10.53 0.47 -21.13
CA GLN A 266 -9.71 1.04 -20.05
C GLN A 266 -8.76 0.02 -19.41
N LYS A 267 -8.99 -1.28 -19.64
CA LYS A 267 -8.27 -2.41 -19.03
C LYS A 267 -8.37 -2.35 -17.51
N LEU A 268 -9.58 -2.12 -16.99
CA LEU A 268 -9.87 -2.00 -15.57
C LEU A 268 -10.92 -3.00 -15.13
N LEU A 269 -10.80 -3.44 -13.88
CA LEU A 269 -11.82 -4.18 -13.17
C LEU A 269 -12.31 -3.33 -12.00
N LEU A 270 -13.62 -3.22 -11.86
CA LEU A 270 -14.29 -2.53 -10.76
C LEU A 270 -15.29 -3.48 -10.10
N TYR A 271 -15.04 -3.84 -8.85
CA TYR A 271 -15.97 -4.56 -7.99
C TYR A 271 -16.62 -3.61 -6.97
N VAL A 272 -17.93 -3.74 -6.78
CA VAL A 272 -18.73 -2.96 -5.83
C VAL A 272 -19.68 -3.86 -5.04
N ASN A 273 -19.66 -3.69 -3.71
CA ASN A 273 -20.61 -4.28 -2.76
C ASN A 273 -21.37 -3.15 -2.03
N PRO A 274 -22.54 -2.72 -2.54
CA PRO A 274 -23.33 -1.64 -1.94
C PRO A 274 -23.83 -1.92 -0.51
N ALA A 275 -23.93 -3.20 -0.12
CA ALA A 275 -24.37 -3.59 1.22
C ALA A 275 -23.28 -3.37 2.29
N ALA A 276 -22.00 -3.33 1.88
CA ALA A 276 -20.88 -2.99 2.73
C ALA A 276 -20.87 -1.49 3.05
N LYS A 277 -21.83 -1.07 3.89
CA LYS A 277 -21.95 0.31 4.36
C LYS A 277 -20.97 0.59 5.49
N TYR A 278 -20.52 1.83 5.56
CA TYR A 278 -19.89 2.39 6.73
C TYR A 278 -20.96 3.12 7.57
N THR A 279 -21.13 2.72 8.83
CA THR A 279 -21.92 3.49 9.79
C THR A 279 -20.94 4.35 10.57
N ILE A 280 -21.04 5.67 10.44
CA ILE A 280 -20.22 6.63 11.18
C ILE A 280 -20.46 6.38 12.69
N GLY A 281 -19.50 5.74 13.34
CA GLY A 281 -19.50 5.43 14.76
C GLY A 281 -18.10 5.64 15.35
N PRO A 282 -18.00 5.99 16.64
CA PRO A 282 -16.73 6.32 17.28
C PRO A 282 -16.01 5.01 17.68
N SER A 283 -15.45 4.29 16.71
CA SER A 283 -14.53 3.17 16.98
C SER A 283 -13.17 3.50 16.37
N SER A 284 -12.37 4.26 17.13
CA SER A 284 -10.93 4.41 16.89
C SER A 284 -10.18 3.06 16.84
N GLU A 285 -10.80 1.98 17.30
CA GLU A 285 -10.23 0.62 17.37
C GLU A 285 -10.27 -0.15 16.03
N GLU A 286 -11.18 0.18 15.10
CA GLU A 286 -11.31 -0.55 13.81
C GLU A 286 -10.42 -0.01 12.68
N SER A 287 -9.77 1.13 12.89
CA SER A 287 -8.95 1.79 11.86
C SER A 287 -7.50 1.29 11.82
N ALA A 288 -7.04 0.61 12.88
CA ALA A 288 -5.61 0.47 13.15
C ALA A 288 -4.84 -0.35 12.11
N SER A 289 -5.42 -1.24 11.32
CA SER A 289 -4.69 -1.70 10.13
C SER A 289 -5.60 -2.04 8.96
N LEU A 290 -6.39 -1.07 8.51
CA LEU A 290 -7.03 -1.21 7.19
C LEU A 290 -5.97 -1.41 6.09
N ILE A 291 -4.76 -0.88 6.26
CA ILE A 291 -3.61 -1.15 5.39
C ILE A 291 -3.29 -2.65 5.37
N GLN A 292 -3.09 -3.30 6.53
CA GLN A 292 -2.81 -4.75 6.60
C GLN A 292 -3.96 -5.55 6.01
N LYS A 293 -5.20 -5.22 6.38
CA LYS A 293 -6.40 -5.84 5.82
C LYS A 293 -6.45 -5.73 4.30
N SER A 294 -6.04 -4.59 3.75
CA SER A 294 -5.99 -4.36 2.31
C SER A 294 -4.89 -5.16 1.63
N ILE A 295 -3.75 -5.35 2.29
CA ILE A 295 -2.66 -6.21 1.81
C ILE A 295 -3.09 -7.68 1.81
N ASP A 296 -3.70 -8.12 2.92
CA ASP A 296 -4.20 -9.48 3.09
C ASP A 296 -5.29 -9.80 2.07
N PHE A 297 -6.22 -8.88 1.83
CA PHE A 297 -7.26 -9.01 0.81
C PHE A 297 -6.67 -9.32 -0.57
N VAL A 298 -5.64 -8.58 -1.01
CA VAL A 298 -4.99 -8.85 -2.31
C VAL A 298 -4.22 -10.17 -2.27
N ASN A 299 -3.58 -10.50 -1.14
CA ASN A 299 -2.86 -11.76 -0.96
C ASN A 299 -3.77 -12.99 -1.00
N GLU A 300 -4.98 -12.91 -0.45
CA GLU A 300 -5.95 -14.02 -0.37
C GLU A 300 -6.29 -14.59 -1.75
N HIS A 301 -6.33 -13.73 -2.77
CA HIS A 301 -6.58 -14.15 -4.15
C HIS A 301 -5.35 -14.03 -5.07
N GLY A 302 -4.15 -13.83 -4.51
CA GLY A 302 -2.92 -13.67 -5.28
C GLY A 302 -2.98 -12.50 -6.28
N GLY A 303 -3.61 -11.40 -5.90
CA GLY A 303 -3.87 -10.26 -6.80
C GLY A 303 -2.67 -9.38 -7.11
N TRP A 304 -1.51 -9.61 -6.51
CA TRP A 304 -0.29 -8.87 -6.84
C TRP A 304 0.27 -9.35 -8.19
N THR A 305 -0.06 -8.62 -9.24
CA THR A 305 0.31 -8.98 -10.62
C THR A 305 1.63 -8.37 -11.07
N ASP A 306 2.05 -7.30 -10.39
CA ASP A 306 3.26 -6.55 -10.63
C ASP A 306 3.81 -6.06 -9.27
N MET A 307 4.87 -5.25 -9.30
CA MET A 307 5.37 -4.60 -8.08
C MET A 307 4.49 -3.41 -7.73
N TYR A 308 3.66 -3.55 -6.70
CA TYR A 308 2.86 -2.45 -6.15
C TYR A 308 3.37 -2.05 -4.78
N HIS A 309 3.44 -0.75 -4.52
CA HIS A 309 3.71 -0.21 -3.18
C HIS A 309 2.50 0.55 -2.65
N PHE A 310 2.31 0.52 -1.34
CA PHE A 310 1.37 1.40 -0.63
C PHE A 310 1.78 2.86 -0.83
N VAL A 311 0.82 3.72 -1.21
CA VAL A 311 1.08 5.15 -1.44
C VAL A 311 0.11 6.10 -0.73
N GLN A 312 -1.04 5.61 -0.24
CA GLN A 312 -2.02 6.48 0.40
C GLN A 312 -2.98 5.70 1.32
N TRP A 313 -3.27 6.30 2.47
CA TRP A 313 -4.30 5.88 3.41
C TRP A 313 -5.24 7.06 3.75
N ASP A 314 -6.39 7.12 3.08
CA ASP A 314 -7.43 8.09 3.40
C ASP A 314 -8.33 7.54 4.53
N ARG A 315 -8.22 8.15 5.71
CA ARG A 315 -8.95 7.74 6.91
C ARG A 315 -10.44 8.07 6.84
N GLU A 316 -10.82 9.15 6.14
CA GLU A 316 -12.20 9.61 6.04
C GLU A 316 -12.97 8.73 5.06
N GLU A 317 -12.40 8.48 3.88
CA GLU A 317 -12.98 7.61 2.87
C GLU A 317 -12.75 6.11 3.17
N ARG A 318 -11.91 5.77 4.14
CA ARG A 318 -11.42 4.39 4.39
C ARG A 318 -10.85 3.78 3.10
N LYS A 319 -10.05 4.58 2.39
CA LYS A 319 -9.48 4.24 1.09
C LYS A 319 -7.99 3.95 1.20
N VAL A 320 -7.56 2.81 0.70
CA VAL A 320 -6.15 2.42 0.58
C VAL A 320 -5.79 2.34 -0.90
N VAL A 321 -4.68 2.96 -1.27
CA VAL A 321 -4.17 2.95 -2.65
C VAL A 321 -2.80 2.29 -2.68
N PHE A 322 -2.66 1.31 -3.57
CA PHE A 322 -1.37 0.76 -3.97
C PHE A 322 -1.08 1.17 -5.40
N ARG A 323 0.13 1.60 -5.68
CA ARG A 323 0.56 2.06 -7.01
C ARG A 323 1.62 1.15 -7.57
N LEU A 324 1.60 0.94 -8.88
CA LEU A 324 2.61 0.23 -9.64
C LEU A 324 3.96 0.97 -9.57
N PHE A 325 5.05 0.23 -9.36
CA PHE A 325 6.41 0.75 -9.38
C PHE A 325 7.26 -0.01 -10.40
N VAL A 326 8.05 0.73 -11.16
CA VAL A 326 9.03 0.18 -12.12
C VAL A 326 10.37 0.86 -11.88
N ASN A 327 11.44 0.08 -11.74
CA ASN A 327 12.79 0.58 -11.40
C ASN A 327 12.80 1.52 -10.19
N ASN A 328 12.02 1.19 -9.15
CA ASN A 328 11.84 2.01 -7.93
C ASN A 328 11.20 3.40 -8.15
N HIS A 329 10.54 3.62 -9.28
CA HIS A 329 9.78 4.85 -9.56
C HIS A 329 8.27 4.56 -9.65
N PRO A 330 7.42 5.44 -9.10
CA PRO A 330 5.97 5.32 -9.20
C PRO A 330 5.49 5.47 -10.65
N VAL A 331 4.49 4.68 -11.02
CA VAL A 331 3.82 4.76 -12.32
C VAL A 331 2.46 5.43 -12.17
N PHE A 332 2.19 6.41 -13.01
CA PHE A 332 0.97 7.21 -13.03
C PHE A 332 0.16 6.94 -14.29
N ASN A 333 -1.16 7.01 -14.16
CA ASN A 333 -2.08 6.93 -15.29
C ASN A 333 -3.39 7.64 -14.93
N ASN A 334 -3.89 8.48 -15.83
CA ASN A 334 -5.10 9.28 -15.59
C ASN A 334 -6.38 8.44 -15.48
N TYR A 335 -6.37 7.20 -15.95
CA TYR A 335 -7.53 6.30 -15.92
C TYR A 335 -7.43 5.24 -14.81
N GLY A 336 -6.35 5.23 -14.01
CA GLY A 336 -6.17 4.28 -12.91
C GLY A 336 -5.53 2.94 -13.29
N MET A 337 -4.93 2.83 -14.49
CA MET A 337 -4.23 1.61 -14.95
C MET A 337 -2.95 1.29 -14.18
N SER A 338 -2.53 2.15 -13.26
CA SER A 338 -1.33 1.95 -12.44
C SER A 338 -1.65 1.80 -10.96
N GLU A 339 -2.91 1.63 -10.57
CA GLU A 339 -3.33 1.65 -9.17
C GLU A 339 -4.31 0.52 -8.83
N ILE A 340 -4.08 -0.10 -7.67
CA ILE A 340 -5.06 -0.93 -6.98
C ILE A 340 -5.68 -0.08 -5.88
N VAL A 341 -6.98 0.17 -5.98
CA VAL A 341 -7.73 1.04 -5.05
C VAL A 341 -8.74 0.20 -4.29
N GLN A 342 -8.74 0.32 -2.97
CA GLN A 342 -9.70 -0.32 -2.08
C GLN A 342 -10.43 0.71 -1.24
N ILE A 343 -11.76 0.62 -1.16
CA ILE A 343 -12.59 1.39 -0.24
C ILE A 343 -13.34 0.39 0.63
N TRP A 344 -13.27 0.55 1.95
CA TRP A 344 -13.80 -0.42 2.89
C TRP A 344 -15.03 0.07 3.65
N GLY A 345 -16.02 -0.82 3.79
CA GLY A 345 -17.04 -0.69 4.81
C GLY A 345 -16.51 -1.03 6.21
N ALA A 346 -17.41 -1.32 7.15
CA ALA A 346 -17.01 -1.78 8.48
C ALA A 346 -16.33 -3.16 8.42
N ALA A 347 -17.01 -4.16 7.86
CA ALA A 347 -16.54 -5.55 7.84
C ALA A 347 -16.00 -5.99 6.46
N GLU A 348 -16.65 -5.60 5.37
CA GLU A 348 -16.34 -6.07 4.02
C GLU A 348 -15.81 -4.93 3.13
N ILE A 349 -15.15 -5.30 2.03
CA ILE A 349 -14.73 -4.34 1.01
C ILE A 349 -15.98 -3.78 0.32
N ASN A 350 -16.05 -2.46 0.18
CA ASN A 350 -17.14 -1.78 -0.51
C ASN A 350 -16.83 -1.60 -1.99
N LYS A 351 -15.60 -1.19 -2.31
CA LYS A 351 -15.13 -1.01 -3.69
C LYS A 351 -13.71 -1.55 -3.84
N TYR A 352 -13.47 -2.26 -4.93
CA TYR A 352 -12.15 -2.70 -5.35
C TYR A 352 -11.96 -2.37 -6.82
N GLN A 353 -10.94 -1.59 -7.15
CA GLN A 353 -10.59 -1.25 -8.52
C GLN A 353 -9.13 -1.64 -8.78
N ARG A 354 -8.85 -2.22 -9.95
CA ARG A 354 -7.50 -2.61 -10.34
C ARG A 354 -7.31 -2.65 -11.86
N PRO A 355 -6.06 -2.67 -12.35
CA PRO A 355 -5.76 -2.97 -13.74
C PRO A 355 -6.02 -4.45 -14.06
N LEU A 356 -6.50 -4.73 -15.27
CA LEU A 356 -6.79 -6.06 -15.81
C LEU A 356 -5.62 -6.63 -16.66
N PHE A 357 -4.41 -6.15 -16.42
CA PHE A 357 -3.21 -6.62 -17.11
C PHE A 357 -2.02 -6.67 -16.15
N ARG A 358 -0.94 -7.30 -16.61
CA ARG A 358 0.38 -7.28 -15.97
C ARG A 358 1.46 -6.96 -16.99
N LEU A 359 2.57 -6.38 -16.54
CA LEU A 359 3.76 -6.16 -17.36
C LEU A 359 4.54 -7.47 -17.45
N GLU A 360 4.69 -8.03 -18.66
CA GLU A 360 5.32 -9.35 -18.83
C GLU A 360 6.76 -9.24 -19.35
N ILE A 361 6.92 -8.77 -20.59
CA ILE A 361 8.21 -8.77 -21.28
C ILE A 361 8.63 -7.32 -21.50
N PRO A 362 9.71 -6.84 -20.84
CA PRO A 362 10.32 -5.57 -21.23
C PRO A 362 10.86 -5.71 -22.65
N ASP A 363 10.49 -4.78 -23.52
CA ASP A 363 11.13 -4.63 -24.81
C ASP A 363 12.62 -4.31 -24.59
N ARG A 364 13.48 -4.78 -25.49
CA ARG A 364 14.94 -4.56 -25.41
C ARG A 364 15.33 -3.13 -25.75
N THR A 365 14.38 -2.33 -26.18
CA THR A 365 14.57 -0.94 -26.60
C THR A 365 14.36 -0.04 -25.39
N SER A 366 15.46 0.32 -24.72
CA SER A 366 15.47 1.39 -23.71
C SER A 366 16.05 2.65 -24.35
N VAL A 367 15.33 3.76 -24.21
CA VAL A 367 15.78 5.07 -24.71
C VAL A 367 16.00 6.00 -23.52
N PRO A 368 17.25 6.44 -23.24
CA PRO A 368 17.49 7.34 -22.13
C PRO A 368 16.85 8.72 -22.40
N VAL A 369 16.13 9.23 -21.41
CA VAL A 369 15.49 10.54 -21.40
C VAL A 369 16.13 11.38 -20.29
N GLN A 370 16.61 12.56 -20.66
CA GLN A 370 17.15 13.52 -19.70
C GLN A 370 16.01 14.40 -19.18
N LEU A 371 15.82 14.41 -17.87
CA LEU A 371 14.77 15.15 -17.18
C LEU A 371 15.36 16.38 -16.49
N GLN A 372 14.56 17.44 -16.42
CA GLN A 372 14.93 18.69 -15.75
C GLN A 372 15.35 18.43 -14.30
N SER A 373 16.27 19.24 -13.79
CA SER A 373 16.60 19.24 -12.36
C SER A 373 15.40 19.63 -11.51
N GLY A 374 15.35 19.17 -10.26
CA GLY A 374 14.30 19.58 -9.34
C GLY A 374 14.25 21.11 -9.13
N ARG A 375 15.39 21.81 -9.29
CA ARG A 375 15.44 23.27 -9.19
C ARG A 375 14.67 23.94 -10.33
N GLN A 376 14.81 23.45 -11.56
CA GLN A 376 14.07 23.95 -12.70
C GLN A 376 12.58 23.70 -12.51
N VAL A 377 12.19 22.48 -12.13
CA VAL A 377 10.78 22.10 -11.88
C VAL A 377 10.14 23.02 -10.84
N ILE A 378 10.77 23.20 -9.68
CA ILE A 378 10.24 24.09 -8.63
C ILE A 378 10.12 25.53 -9.13
N GLN A 379 11.13 26.05 -9.83
CA GLN A 379 11.08 27.41 -10.40
C GLN A 379 9.96 27.59 -11.41
N GLN A 380 9.58 26.54 -12.14
CA GLN A 380 8.45 26.55 -13.06
C GLN A 380 7.11 26.48 -12.31
N LEU A 381 6.98 25.56 -11.34
CA LEU A 381 5.78 25.46 -10.50
C LEU A 381 5.46 26.76 -9.76
N GLU A 382 6.48 27.46 -9.24
CA GLU A 382 6.32 28.75 -8.57
C GLU A 382 5.82 29.88 -9.49
N LYS A 383 5.98 29.74 -10.82
CA LYS A 383 5.47 30.72 -11.79
C LYS A 383 3.99 30.50 -12.13
N ILE A 384 3.42 29.35 -11.78
CA ILE A 384 2.01 29.07 -12.03
C ILE A 384 1.16 30.07 -11.27
N LYS A 385 0.24 30.74 -11.97
CA LYS A 385 -0.60 31.78 -11.38
C LYS A 385 -1.47 31.18 -10.27
N GLY A 386 -1.33 31.72 -9.05
CA GLY A 386 -2.10 31.26 -7.90
C GLY A 386 -1.53 30.03 -7.20
N PHE A 387 -0.30 29.61 -7.55
CA PHE A 387 0.43 28.58 -6.83
C PHE A 387 0.62 28.96 -5.36
N LYS A 388 0.27 28.03 -4.47
CA LYS A 388 0.45 28.13 -3.02
C LYS A 388 1.36 26.99 -2.58
N LYS A 389 2.50 27.33 -1.99
CA LYS A 389 3.52 26.35 -1.58
C LYS A 389 2.94 25.33 -0.61
N GLU A 390 2.04 25.76 0.25
CA GLU A 390 1.43 24.97 1.31
C GLU A 390 0.49 23.88 0.76
N LEU A 391 0.04 24.01 -0.49
CA LEU A 391 -0.78 23.00 -1.17
C LEU A 391 0.07 21.96 -1.92
N LEU A 392 1.39 22.18 -2.05
CA LEU A 392 2.30 21.23 -2.67
C LEU A 392 2.75 20.19 -1.64
N THR A 393 2.27 18.96 -1.80
CA THR A 393 2.49 17.87 -0.85
C THR A 393 3.64 16.97 -1.28
N GLU A 394 3.87 16.78 -2.58
CA GLU A 394 4.96 15.94 -3.07
C GLU A 394 5.38 16.36 -4.48
N VAL A 395 6.64 16.13 -4.82
CA VAL A 395 7.19 16.25 -6.17
C VAL A 395 8.14 15.07 -6.36
N THR A 396 7.94 14.27 -7.39
CA THR A 396 8.70 13.04 -7.60
C THR A 396 8.92 12.74 -9.07
N LEU A 397 9.98 11.98 -9.34
CA LEU A 397 10.24 11.38 -10.65
C LEU A 397 9.45 10.08 -10.77
N GLY A 398 8.73 9.91 -11.86
CA GLY A 398 7.90 8.74 -12.11
C GLY A 398 7.81 8.40 -13.59
N TYR A 399 6.91 7.48 -13.90
CA TYR A 399 6.54 7.16 -15.27
C TYR A 399 5.07 7.48 -15.51
N GLU A 400 4.74 8.02 -16.68
CA GLU A 400 3.39 7.95 -17.22
C GLU A 400 3.21 6.62 -17.96
N LEU A 401 2.17 5.87 -17.63
CA LEU A 401 1.77 4.70 -18.39
C LEU A 401 0.84 5.12 -19.53
N VAL A 402 1.31 4.95 -20.75
CA VAL A 402 0.62 5.27 -22.00
C VAL A 402 0.37 3.99 -22.79
N LYS A 403 -0.85 3.82 -23.32
CA LYS A 403 -1.16 2.72 -24.25
C LYS A 403 -0.57 3.03 -25.62
N ASP A 404 0.01 2.04 -26.27
CA ASP A 404 0.36 2.16 -27.68
C ASP A 404 -0.92 2.19 -28.54
N GLN A 405 -1.04 3.17 -29.43
CA GLN A 405 -2.25 3.36 -30.23
C GLN A 405 -2.41 2.32 -31.36
N GLU A 406 -1.31 1.72 -31.80
CA GLU A 406 -1.31 0.74 -32.89
C GLU A 406 -1.27 -0.70 -32.37
N ARG A 407 -0.69 -0.90 -31.18
CA ARG A 407 -0.42 -2.21 -30.59
C ARG A 407 -1.13 -2.35 -29.24
N GLU A 408 -2.32 -2.93 -29.24
CA GLU A 408 -3.19 -3.05 -28.05
C GLU A 408 -2.52 -3.70 -26.83
N LYS A 409 -1.60 -4.65 -27.04
CA LYS A 409 -0.87 -5.36 -25.97
C LYS A 409 0.47 -4.71 -25.61
N VAL A 410 0.68 -3.46 -25.98
CA VAL A 410 1.91 -2.72 -25.70
C VAL A 410 1.59 -1.48 -24.90
N VAL A 411 2.33 -1.31 -23.81
CA VAL A 411 2.34 -0.07 -23.02
C VAL A 411 3.73 0.53 -23.01
N VAL A 412 3.77 1.85 -22.95
CA VAL A 412 4.98 2.65 -22.84
C VAL A 412 4.97 3.31 -21.47
N LEU A 413 6.12 3.29 -20.80
CA LEU A 413 6.37 4.05 -19.59
C LEU A 413 7.26 5.24 -19.94
N GLU A 414 6.68 6.44 -19.91
CA GLU A 414 7.36 7.68 -20.27
C GLU A 414 7.85 8.39 -19.00
N PRO A 415 9.17 8.58 -18.81
CA PRO A 415 9.69 9.26 -17.64
C PRO A 415 9.23 10.72 -17.59
N ASP A 416 8.76 11.17 -16.43
CA ASP A 416 8.45 12.59 -16.20
C ASP A 416 8.46 12.95 -14.71
N TRP A 417 8.31 14.24 -14.44
CA TRP A 417 8.01 14.80 -13.13
C TRP A 417 6.52 14.75 -12.83
N PHE A 418 6.20 14.39 -11.60
CA PHE A 418 4.83 14.39 -11.07
C PHE A 418 4.80 15.14 -9.76
N TYR A 419 3.70 15.84 -9.51
CA TYR A 419 3.54 16.60 -8.28
C TYR A 419 2.13 16.42 -7.70
N LEU A 420 2.07 16.24 -6.39
CA LEU A 420 0.83 16.14 -5.63
C LEU A 420 0.46 17.54 -5.13
N TYR A 421 -0.59 18.12 -5.71
CA TYR A 421 -1.05 19.46 -5.38
C TYR A 421 -2.52 19.43 -4.95
N ASN A 422 -2.79 19.88 -3.73
CA ASN A 422 -4.14 19.91 -3.14
C ASN A 422 -4.85 18.53 -3.24
N GLY A 423 -4.11 17.46 -2.93
CA GLY A 423 -4.63 16.09 -2.92
C GLY A 423 -4.78 15.42 -4.30
N THR A 424 -4.40 16.09 -5.39
CA THR A 424 -4.45 15.51 -6.74
C THR A 424 -3.06 15.42 -7.37
N TRP A 425 -2.70 14.24 -7.86
CA TRP A 425 -1.49 14.03 -8.64
C TRP A 425 -1.62 14.67 -10.03
N LYS A 426 -0.58 15.38 -10.44
CA LYS A 426 -0.48 16.01 -11.76
C LYS A 426 0.85 15.66 -12.39
N LYS A 427 0.83 15.45 -13.70
CA LYS A 427 2.04 15.41 -14.52
C LYS A 427 2.55 16.84 -14.67
N PHE A 428 3.86 17.03 -14.57
CA PHE A 428 4.50 18.30 -14.89
C PHE A 428 4.45 18.53 -16.40
N SER A 429 4.02 19.71 -16.81
CA SER A 429 4.10 20.17 -18.20
C SER A 429 4.80 21.53 -18.24
N ASP A 430 5.69 21.75 -19.22
CA ASP A 430 6.29 23.07 -19.44
C ASP A 430 5.22 24.15 -19.76
N ASP A 431 4.03 23.74 -20.23
CA ASP A 431 2.89 24.62 -20.52
C ASP A 431 1.98 24.91 -19.29
N ASP A 432 2.21 24.27 -18.13
CA ASP A 432 1.42 24.48 -16.90
C ASP A 432 1.46 25.94 -16.38
N SER A 433 2.38 26.76 -16.90
CA SER A 433 2.46 28.19 -16.60
C SER A 433 1.23 28.98 -17.05
N ASP A 434 0.43 28.47 -18.01
CA ASP A 434 -0.75 29.16 -18.57
C ASP A 434 -2.10 28.48 -18.28
N GLU A 435 -2.15 27.19 -17.89
CA GLU A 435 -3.39 26.40 -17.84
C GLU A 435 -4.29 26.59 -16.61
N MET A 436 -3.89 27.34 -15.57
CA MET A 436 -4.82 27.70 -14.47
C MET A 436 -5.77 28.86 -14.84
N ARG A 437 -6.16 28.96 -16.13
CA ARG A 437 -7.19 29.86 -16.65
C ARG A 437 -8.38 29.06 -17.17
N GLY A 438 -9.18 28.53 -16.26
CA GLY A 438 -10.59 28.26 -16.51
C GLY A 438 -11.00 26.79 -16.42
N GLY A 439 -12.02 26.54 -15.61
CA GLY A 439 -12.80 25.33 -15.72
C GLY A 439 -13.57 25.28 -17.05
N ASN A 440 -13.78 24.04 -17.51
CA ASN A 440 -14.55 23.60 -18.67
C ASN A 440 -14.03 23.98 -20.06
N ALA A 441 -13.48 22.99 -20.77
CA ALA A 441 -14.12 22.45 -21.97
C ALA A 441 -13.49 21.09 -22.33
N VAL A 442 -14.31 20.05 -22.25
CA VAL A 442 -14.12 18.82 -23.03
C VAL A 442 -14.16 19.23 -24.51
N GLY A 443 -13.01 19.15 -25.17
CA GLY A 443 -12.90 19.24 -26.62
C GLY A 443 -12.91 17.84 -27.21
N LEU A 444 -14.05 17.43 -27.73
CA LEU A 444 -14.15 16.36 -28.72
C LEU A 444 -13.48 16.84 -30.01
N GLU A 445 -12.45 16.13 -30.48
CA GLU A 445 -12.29 15.78 -31.89
C GLU A 445 -11.76 14.34 -32.01
#